data_AF-A0A0D1ISK8-F1
#
_entry.id   AF-A0A0D1ISK8-F1
#
_cell.length_a   1.000
_cell.length_b   1.000
_cell.length_c   1.000
_cell.angle_alpha   90.00
_cell.angle_beta   90.00
_cell.angle_gamma   90.00
#
_symmetry.space_group_name_H-M   'P 1'
#
loop_
_entity.id
_entity.type
_entity.pdbx_description
1 polymer ?
#
loop_
_entity_poly.entity_id
_entity_poly.type
_entity_poly.pdbx_seq_one_letter_code
_entity_poly.pdbx_strand_id
1 'polypeptide(L)'
;MTMYYYSRNMDNMDNINKLADNTKAAAKKLLAYAEKNKIGVLIYGTIRTEAQQRQNVNKGVSQTMKSYHLVGQALDFVPTGGYSKSDTKWNGYGTANIKKFIAYAKSIGFEWGGDWKGFVDQPHLQFNYKGYGTDTFGKKASSTPVKASKPSKSTNSGIKSVGKIKIVGVSNAAIIMDKPDRINAKNVGTIGLGKTIDIAGSVRGSNNSKGYWEIIHNGKRRYVSGQYGKMV
;
A
#
# COMPACT_ATOMS: atom_id res chain seq x y z
N MET A 1 -26.57 1.14 -18.82
CA MET A 1 -25.55 0.65 -17.84
C MET A 1 -26.22 0.66 -16.47
N THR A 2 -26.17 -0.42 -15.69
CA THR A 2 -26.90 -0.49 -14.40
C THR A 2 -26.20 0.32 -13.31
N MET A 3 -26.94 0.88 -12.32
CA MET A 3 -26.38 1.62 -11.18
C MET A 3 -25.26 0.85 -10.46
N TYR A 4 -25.42 -0.47 -10.35
CA TYR A 4 -24.43 -1.34 -9.74
C TYR A 4 -23.08 -1.37 -10.47
N TYR A 5 -23.10 -1.36 -11.80
CA TYR A 5 -21.85 -1.34 -12.57
C TYR A 5 -21.03 -0.09 -12.23
N TYR A 6 -21.70 1.06 -12.12
CA TYR A 6 -21.04 2.33 -11.82
C TYR A 6 -20.45 2.33 -10.40
N SER A 7 -21.23 1.90 -9.40
CA SER A 7 -20.75 1.81 -8.01
C SER A 7 -19.59 0.84 -7.86
N ARG A 8 -19.67 -0.36 -8.46
CA ARG A 8 -18.57 -1.35 -8.46
C ARG A 8 -17.28 -0.77 -9.04
N ASN A 9 -17.38 -0.02 -10.14
CA ASN A 9 -16.22 0.59 -10.75
C ASN A 9 -15.61 1.70 -9.88
N MET A 10 -16.43 2.48 -9.17
CA MET A 10 -15.93 3.44 -8.19
C MET A 10 -15.22 2.74 -7.02
N ASP A 11 -15.85 1.73 -6.41
CA ASP A 11 -15.26 0.95 -5.32
C ASP A 11 -13.91 0.32 -5.72
N ASN A 12 -13.88 -0.23 -6.93
CA ASN A 12 -12.67 -0.78 -7.53
C ASN A 12 -11.56 0.27 -7.67
N MET A 13 -11.89 1.46 -8.16
CA MET A 13 -10.91 2.54 -8.32
C MET A 13 -10.41 3.05 -6.97
N ASP A 14 -11.29 3.22 -5.99
CA ASP A 14 -10.93 3.65 -4.64
C ASP A 14 -9.97 2.66 -3.98
N ASN A 15 -10.22 1.36 -4.15
CA ASN A 15 -9.32 0.32 -3.66
C ASN A 15 -7.98 0.29 -4.39
N ILE A 16 -7.99 0.35 -5.72
CA ILE A 16 -6.75 0.34 -6.53
C ILE A 16 -5.89 1.58 -6.28
N ASN A 17 -6.50 2.73 -6.03
CA ASN A 17 -5.76 3.97 -5.77
C ASN A 17 -4.92 3.91 -4.49
N LYS A 18 -5.21 2.96 -3.59
CA LYS A 18 -4.42 2.71 -2.37
C LYS A 18 -3.16 1.87 -2.62
N LEU A 19 -3.03 1.18 -3.75
CA LEU A 19 -1.89 0.32 -4.07
C LEU A 19 -0.59 1.11 -4.32
N ALA A 20 0.53 0.42 -4.24
CA ALA A 20 1.84 0.93 -4.66
C ALA A 20 1.86 1.17 -6.19
N ASP A 21 2.75 2.02 -6.67
CA ASP A 21 2.67 2.67 -7.99
C ASP A 21 2.65 1.66 -9.16
N ASN A 22 3.55 0.68 -9.15
CA ASN A 22 3.64 -0.31 -10.23
C ASN A 22 2.52 -1.34 -10.12
N THR A 23 2.20 -1.77 -8.91
CA THR A 23 1.06 -2.65 -8.61
C THR A 23 -0.26 -2.01 -9.04
N LYS A 24 -0.43 -0.72 -8.77
CA LYS A 24 -1.60 0.09 -9.19
C LYS A 24 -1.69 0.18 -10.70
N ALA A 25 -0.57 0.43 -11.38
CA ALA A 25 -0.55 0.47 -12.84
C ALA A 25 -0.96 -0.89 -13.44
N ALA A 26 -0.46 -1.99 -12.89
CA ALA A 26 -0.85 -3.35 -13.31
C ALA A 26 -2.34 -3.63 -13.01
N ALA A 27 -2.82 -3.29 -11.81
CA ALA A 27 -4.22 -3.46 -11.42
C ALA A 27 -5.19 -2.65 -12.31
N LYS A 28 -4.81 -1.43 -12.71
CA LYS A 28 -5.58 -0.62 -13.67
C LYS A 28 -5.67 -1.30 -15.05
N LYS A 29 -4.56 -1.87 -15.55
CA LYS A 29 -4.58 -2.66 -16.80
C LYS A 29 -5.48 -3.89 -16.68
N LEU A 30 -5.42 -4.58 -15.53
CA LEU A 30 -6.25 -5.75 -15.25
C LEU A 30 -7.75 -5.41 -15.25
N LEU A 31 -8.16 -4.31 -14.63
CA LEU A 31 -9.56 -3.89 -14.66
C LEU A 31 -10.00 -3.37 -16.03
N ALA A 32 -9.13 -2.69 -16.77
CA ALA A 32 -9.42 -2.32 -18.16
C ALA A 32 -9.64 -3.57 -19.04
N TYR A 33 -8.90 -4.66 -18.79
CA TYR A 33 -9.15 -5.94 -19.44
C TYR A 33 -10.50 -6.55 -19.06
N ALA A 34 -10.84 -6.56 -17.76
CA ALA A 34 -12.13 -7.05 -17.30
C ALA A 34 -13.30 -6.25 -17.93
N GLU A 35 -13.12 -4.93 -18.01
CA GLU A 35 -14.06 -3.99 -18.60
C GLU A 35 -14.29 -4.25 -20.10
N LYS A 36 -13.21 -4.39 -20.87
CA LYS A 36 -13.24 -4.68 -22.30
C LYS A 36 -13.91 -6.03 -22.59
N ASN A 37 -13.68 -7.03 -21.74
CA ASN A 37 -14.18 -8.39 -21.94
C ASN A 37 -15.49 -8.68 -21.19
N LYS A 38 -16.12 -7.67 -20.59
CA LYS A 38 -17.37 -7.80 -19.83
C LYS A 38 -17.27 -8.92 -18.76
N ILE A 39 -16.18 -8.90 -17.99
CA ILE A 39 -15.93 -9.82 -16.88
C ILE A 39 -16.31 -9.13 -15.57
N GLY A 40 -17.19 -9.76 -14.80
CA GLY A 40 -17.64 -9.26 -13.51
C GLY A 40 -16.67 -9.58 -12.38
N VAL A 41 -15.96 -8.56 -11.89
CA VAL A 41 -15.03 -8.65 -10.76
C VAL A 41 -15.16 -7.43 -9.84
N LEU A 42 -15.07 -7.67 -8.53
CA LEU A 42 -14.98 -6.64 -7.50
C LEU A 42 -13.64 -6.77 -6.78
N ILE A 43 -12.91 -5.67 -6.63
CA ILE A 43 -11.72 -5.57 -5.78
C ILE A 43 -12.20 -5.41 -4.35
N TYR A 44 -12.05 -6.48 -3.57
CA TYR A 44 -12.58 -6.61 -2.22
C TYR A 44 -11.64 -6.03 -1.16
N GLY A 45 -10.32 -6.09 -1.40
CA GLY A 45 -9.32 -5.59 -0.46
C GLY A 45 -8.00 -5.21 -1.12
N THR A 46 -7.25 -4.28 -0.54
CA THR A 46 -5.91 -3.87 -1.01
C THR A 46 -4.93 -3.66 0.13
N ILE A 47 -5.00 -2.53 0.84
CA ILE A 47 -4.09 -2.24 1.95
C ILE A 47 -4.59 -2.87 3.24
N ARG A 48 -3.65 -3.49 3.97
CA ARG A 48 -3.88 -4.05 5.31
C ARG A 48 -2.97 -3.35 6.31
N THR A 49 -3.47 -3.14 7.53
CA THR A 49 -2.62 -2.62 8.62
C THR A 49 -1.84 -3.75 9.28
N GLU A 50 -0.71 -3.42 9.93
CA GLU A 50 0.06 -4.42 10.70
C GLU A 50 -0.80 -5.08 11.79
N ALA A 51 -1.64 -4.30 12.48
CA ALA A 51 -2.55 -4.81 13.51
C ALA A 51 -3.55 -5.81 12.95
N GLN A 52 -4.17 -5.50 11.79
CA GLN A 52 -5.08 -6.41 11.13
C GLN A 52 -4.37 -7.68 10.67
N GLN A 53 -3.15 -7.56 10.12
CA GLN A 53 -2.38 -8.73 9.71
C GLN A 53 -1.98 -9.61 10.90
N ARG A 54 -1.59 -9.00 12.03
CA ARG A 54 -1.31 -9.73 13.28
C ARG A 54 -2.53 -10.48 13.78
N GLN A 55 -3.70 -9.85 13.74
CA GLN A 55 -4.96 -10.50 14.09
C GLN A 55 -5.27 -11.67 13.13
N ASN A 56 -5.02 -11.51 11.83
CA ASN A 56 -5.23 -12.57 10.85
C ASN A 56 -4.32 -13.78 11.09
N VAL A 57 -3.05 -13.53 11.45
CA VAL A 57 -2.12 -14.60 11.85
C VAL A 57 -2.61 -15.30 13.11
N ASN A 58 -3.01 -14.54 14.14
CA ASN A 58 -3.53 -15.12 15.39
C ASN A 58 -4.81 -15.95 15.18
N LYS A 59 -5.65 -15.57 14.21
CA LYS A 59 -6.86 -16.30 13.82
C LYS A 59 -6.60 -17.49 12.89
N GLY A 60 -5.36 -17.69 12.44
CA GLY A 60 -5.01 -18.75 11.48
C GLY A 60 -5.48 -18.50 10.04
N VAL A 61 -6.07 -17.33 9.74
CA VAL A 61 -6.49 -16.96 8.38
C VAL A 61 -5.34 -16.35 7.55
N SER A 62 -4.15 -16.25 8.14
CA SER A 62 -2.90 -15.97 7.43
C SER A 62 -1.76 -16.72 8.10
N GLN A 63 -0.81 -17.22 7.31
CA GLN A 63 0.31 -18.03 7.83
C GLN A 63 1.53 -17.19 8.26
N THR A 64 1.62 -15.92 7.87
CA THR A 64 2.82 -15.11 8.08
C THR A 64 2.53 -13.62 8.24
N MET A 65 3.39 -12.91 8.96
CA MET A 65 3.38 -11.44 9.01
C MET A 65 3.94 -10.80 7.74
N LYS A 66 4.66 -11.54 6.89
CA LYS A 66 5.18 -11.05 5.61
C LYS A 66 4.08 -11.07 4.53
N SER A 67 3.19 -10.08 4.56
CA SER A 67 2.03 -9.99 3.67
C SER A 67 2.17 -8.84 2.65
N TYR A 68 1.97 -9.14 1.37
CA TYR A 68 2.06 -8.15 0.30
C TYR A 68 1.02 -7.02 0.42
N HIS A 69 -0.07 -7.23 1.17
CA HIS A 69 -1.04 -6.18 1.50
C HIS A 69 -0.48 -5.08 2.41
N LEU A 70 0.53 -5.40 3.25
CA LEU A 70 1.17 -4.43 4.13
C LEU A 70 2.01 -3.41 3.34
N VAL A 71 2.50 -3.82 2.17
CA VAL A 71 3.39 -3.02 1.31
C VAL A 71 2.67 -2.52 0.05
N GLY A 72 1.35 -2.70 -0.04
CA GLY A 72 0.53 -2.26 -1.17
C GLY A 72 0.81 -2.95 -2.50
N GLN A 73 1.38 -4.15 -2.43
CA GLN A 73 1.70 -4.99 -3.59
C GLN A 73 0.74 -6.19 -3.71
N ALA A 74 -0.44 -6.13 -3.09
CA ALA A 74 -1.47 -7.15 -3.25
C ALA A 74 -2.88 -6.56 -3.25
N LEU A 75 -3.78 -7.30 -3.90
CA LEU A 75 -5.20 -7.04 -3.91
C LEU A 75 -5.96 -8.37 -3.81
N ASP A 76 -7.14 -8.32 -3.20
CA ASP A 76 -8.08 -9.43 -3.17
C ASP A 76 -9.24 -9.09 -4.12
N PHE A 77 -9.64 -10.02 -4.97
CA PHE A 77 -10.77 -9.87 -5.89
C PHE A 77 -11.79 -10.97 -5.66
N VAL A 78 -13.05 -10.68 -5.99
CA VAL A 78 -14.14 -11.66 -5.98
C VAL A 78 -14.90 -11.59 -7.31
N PRO A 79 -15.22 -12.74 -7.93
CA PRO A 79 -16.14 -12.80 -9.06
C PRO A 79 -17.52 -12.25 -8.70
N THR A 80 -18.22 -11.66 -9.65
CA THR A 80 -19.64 -11.32 -9.50
C THR A 80 -20.50 -12.25 -10.34
N GLY A 81 -21.83 -12.29 -10.11
CA GLY A 81 -22.76 -13.12 -10.90
C GLY A 81 -22.91 -12.71 -12.37
N GLY A 82 -22.12 -11.73 -12.80
CA GLY A 82 -22.05 -11.18 -14.14
C GLY A 82 -21.53 -9.75 -14.10
N TYR A 83 -21.07 -9.24 -15.23
CA TYR A 83 -20.47 -7.91 -15.35
C TYR A 83 -21.32 -6.75 -14.81
N SER A 84 -22.65 -6.88 -14.90
CA SER A 84 -23.63 -5.89 -14.45
C SER A 84 -24.40 -6.32 -13.19
N LYS A 85 -23.99 -7.39 -12.49
CA LYS A 85 -24.70 -7.95 -11.33
C LYS A 85 -23.94 -7.77 -10.02
N SER A 86 -24.69 -7.61 -8.93
CA SER A 86 -24.17 -7.26 -7.60
C SER A 86 -23.75 -8.40 -6.69
N ASP A 87 -24.15 -9.61 -7.03
CA ASP A 87 -23.92 -10.78 -6.22
C ASP A 87 -22.46 -11.23 -6.30
N THR A 88 -21.76 -11.20 -5.16
CA THR A 88 -20.43 -11.79 -5.05
C THR A 88 -20.53 -13.31 -5.14
N LYS A 89 -19.62 -13.92 -5.90
CA LYS A 89 -19.56 -15.36 -6.16
C LYS A 89 -18.23 -15.91 -5.68
N TRP A 90 -18.13 -16.17 -4.38
CA TRP A 90 -16.93 -16.75 -3.76
C TRP A 90 -16.54 -18.13 -4.33
N ASN A 91 -17.48 -18.87 -4.93
CA ASN A 91 -17.18 -20.13 -5.62
C ASN A 91 -16.96 -19.94 -7.15
N GLY A 92 -16.90 -18.70 -7.63
CA GLY A 92 -16.90 -18.36 -9.05
C GLY A 92 -15.54 -18.42 -9.75
N TYR A 93 -14.45 -18.73 -9.05
CA TYR A 93 -13.08 -18.70 -9.59
C TYR A 93 -12.84 -19.70 -10.74
N GLY A 94 -13.64 -20.78 -10.80
CA GLY A 94 -13.54 -21.80 -11.86
C GLY A 94 -14.22 -21.43 -13.18
N THR A 95 -14.98 -20.34 -13.23
CA THR A 95 -15.73 -19.94 -14.45
C THR A 95 -14.80 -19.50 -15.58
N ALA A 96 -15.22 -19.71 -16.83
CA ALA A 96 -14.39 -19.41 -18.00
C ALA A 96 -13.92 -17.94 -18.05
N ASN A 97 -14.79 -17.00 -17.69
CA ASN A 97 -14.45 -15.57 -17.67
C ASN A 97 -13.45 -15.23 -16.57
N ILE A 98 -13.57 -15.82 -15.38
CA ILE A 98 -12.62 -15.58 -14.30
C ILE A 98 -11.27 -16.24 -14.57
N LYS A 99 -11.26 -17.43 -15.20
CA LYS A 99 -10.02 -18.04 -15.71
C LYS A 99 -9.30 -17.14 -16.71
N LYS A 100 -10.01 -16.48 -17.63
CA LYS A 100 -9.43 -15.47 -18.54
C LYS A 100 -8.85 -14.27 -17.79
N PHE A 101 -9.58 -13.76 -16.79
CA PHE A 101 -9.11 -12.67 -15.93
C PHE A 101 -7.82 -13.03 -15.18
N ILE A 102 -7.78 -14.20 -14.55
CA ILE A 102 -6.61 -14.72 -13.82
C ILE A 102 -5.43 -14.94 -14.77
N ALA A 103 -5.67 -15.55 -15.94
CA ALA A 103 -4.63 -15.75 -16.95
C ALA A 103 -4.02 -14.41 -17.41
N TYR A 104 -4.87 -13.40 -17.64
CA TYR A 104 -4.39 -12.06 -17.98
C TYR A 104 -3.62 -11.41 -16.83
N ALA A 105 -4.10 -11.51 -15.59
CA ALA A 105 -3.40 -11.02 -14.41
C ALA A 105 -1.97 -11.59 -14.32
N LYS A 106 -1.84 -12.91 -14.52
CA LYS A 106 -0.55 -13.60 -14.58
C LYS A 106 0.34 -13.09 -15.70
N SER A 107 -0.21 -12.89 -16.90
CA SER A 107 0.54 -12.39 -18.05
C SER A 107 1.15 -10.99 -17.85
N ILE A 108 0.58 -10.18 -16.95
CA ILE A 108 1.08 -8.84 -16.63
C ILE A 108 1.89 -8.79 -15.32
N GLY A 109 2.23 -9.95 -14.75
CA GLY A 109 3.16 -10.08 -13.63
C GLY A 109 2.53 -10.26 -12.24
N PHE A 110 1.21 -10.49 -12.14
CA PHE A 110 0.64 -10.95 -10.87
C PHE A 110 0.89 -12.44 -10.64
N GLU A 111 1.05 -12.81 -9.38
CA GLU A 111 0.96 -14.18 -8.89
C GLU A 111 -0.42 -14.37 -8.27
N TRP A 112 -1.06 -15.51 -8.54
CA TRP A 112 -2.40 -15.82 -8.04
C TRP A 112 -2.34 -16.85 -6.91
N GLY A 113 -2.97 -16.53 -5.77
CA GLY A 113 -2.98 -17.40 -4.59
C GLY A 113 -3.73 -18.72 -4.81
N GLY A 114 -4.60 -18.79 -5.81
CA GLY A 114 -5.26 -20.02 -6.21
C GLY A 114 -4.34 -21.08 -6.81
N ASP A 115 -3.13 -20.70 -7.27
CA ASP A 115 -2.13 -21.64 -7.80
C ASP A 115 -1.19 -22.18 -6.70
N TRP A 116 -1.32 -21.73 -5.44
CA TRP A 116 -0.47 -22.17 -4.34
C TRP A 116 -0.76 -23.62 -3.93
N LYS A 117 0.27 -24.46 -3.74
CA LYS A 117 0.12 -25.91 -3.46
C LYS A 117 -0.31 -26.27 -2.03
N GLY A 118 -0.29 -25.30 -1.11
CA GLY A 118 -0.60 -25.52 0.31
C GLY A 118 -1.79 -24.68 0.74
N PHE A 119 -1.52 -23.45 1.15
CA PHE A 119 -2.55 -22.49 1.55
C PHE A 119 -3.19 -21.86 0.31
N VAL A 120 -4.16 -22.53 -0.32
CA VAL A 120 -4.83 -21.98 -1.51
C VAL A 120 -5.64 -20.75 -1.13
N ASP A 121 -5.32 -19.59 -1.73
CA ASP A 121 -5.99 -18.31 -1.48
C ASP A 121 -6.54 -17.73 -2.80
N GLN A 122 -7.71 -18.21 -3.21
CA GLN A 122 -8.30 -17.88 -4.52
C GLN A 122 -8.62 -16.38 -4.71
N PRO A 123 -9.04 -15.62 -3.68
CA PRO A 123 -9.19 -14.16 -3.81
C PRO A 123 -7.89 -13.41 -4.12
N HIS A 124 -6.73 -13.97 -3.75
CA HIS A 124 -5.49 -13.20 -3.63
C HIS A 124 -4.70 -13.05 -4.94
N LEU A 125 -4.30 -11.82 -5.24
CA LEU A 125 -3.32 -11.48 -6.27
C LEU A 125 -2.19 -10.64 -5.65
N GLN A 126 -0.94 -11.05 -5.85
CA GLN A 126 0.24 -10.29 -5.44
C GLN A 126 1.12 -9.91 -6.63
N PHE A 127 1.78 -8.75 -6.53
CA PHE A 127 2.64 -8.21 -7.57
C PHE A 127 4.07 -8.06 -7.05
N ASN A 128 4.93 -9.02 -7.39
CA ASN A 128 6.31 -9.08 -6.90
C ASN A 128 7.25 -8.13 -7.65
N TYR A 129 6.94 -6.84 -7.63
CA TYR A 129 7.73 -5.81 -8.31
C TYR A 129 9.14 -5.67 -7.72
N LYS A 130 10.12 -6.37 -8.32
CA LYS A 130 11.53 -6.39 -7.87
C LYS A 130 11.72 -6.88 -6.43
N GLY A 131 10.74 -7.59 -5.88
CA GLY A 131 10.74 -8.07 -4.52
C GLY A 131 9.58 -7.57 -3.66
N TYR A 132 9.62 -7.99 -2.40
CA TYR A 132 8.68 -7.57 -1.37
C TYR A 132 9.06 -6.19 -0.81
N GLY A 133 8.11 -5.26 -0.80
CA GLY A 133 8.28 -3.91 -0.24
C GLY A 133 9.09 -2.95 -1.11
N THR A 134 9.38 -3.32 -2.36
CA THR A 134 10.22 -2.55 -3.29
C THR A 134 9.42 -1.66 -4.24
N ASP A 135 8.10 -1.81 -4.27
CA ASP A 135 7.21 -0.88 -4.98
C ASP A 135 7.05 0.44 -4.21
N THR A 136 6.88 1.54 -4.94
CA THR A 136 6.88 2.89 -4.36
C THR A 136 5.46 3.42 -4.21
N PHE A 137 5.29 4.49 -3.45
CA PHE A 137 4.05 5.26 -3.43
C PHE A 137 4.34 6.70 -3.87
N GLY A 138 3.59 7.20 -4.86
CA GLY A 138 3.65 8.61 -5.27
C GLY A 138 4.73 8.97 -6.28
N LYS A 139 5.42 7.99 -6.89
CA LYS A 139 6.24 8.22 -8.09
C LYS A 139 5.40 7.87 -9.31
N LYS A 140 5.12 8.89 -10.15
CA LYS A 140 4.49 8.67 -11.47
C LYS A 140 5.28 7.59 -12.22
N ALA A 141 4.57 6.60 -12.75
CA ALA A 141 5.15 5.51 -13.53
C ALA A 141 6.11 6.07 -14.58
N SER A 142 7.38 5.71 -14.47
CA SER A 142 8.39 5.99 -15.49
C SER A 142 9.00 4.67 -15.91
N SER A 143 8.74 4.37 -17.18
CA SER A 143 9.27 3.31 -18.03
C SER A 143 10.73 2.93 -17.74
N THR A 144 10.99 1.63 -17.67
CA THR A 144 12.32 1.00 -17.72
C THR A 144 12.90 1.12 -19.15
N PRO A 145 14.21 0.88 -19.40
CA PRO A 145 15.28 0.43 -18.50
C PRO A 145 16.51 1.37 -18.50
N VAL A 146 17.47 1.29 -17.57
CA VAL A 146 18.78 0.62 -17.79
C VAL A 146 19.72 0.86 -16.59
N LYS A 147 20.55 -0.16 -16.32
CA LYS A 147 21.83 -0.26 -15.57
C LYS A 147 21.98 0.32 -14.16
N ALA A 148 22.60 -0.53 -13.34
CA ALA A 148 23.21 -0.21 -12.06
C ALA A 148 24.16 0.98 -12.13
N SER A 149 23.97 1.95 -11.24
CA SER A 149 25.04 2.79 -10.71
C SER A 149 24.67 3.36 -9.34
N LYS A 150 25.71 3.51 -8.53
CA LYS A 150 25.81 3.87 -7.09
C LYS A 150 25.17 5.24 -6.74
N PRO A 151 25.02 5.55 -5.43
CA PRO A 151 23.97 6.45 -4.93
C PRO A 151 24.24 7.92 -5.26
N SER A 152 23.31 8.56 -5.98
CA SER A 152 23.33 10.00 -6.20
C SER A 152 22.48 10.72 -5.15
N LYS A 153 23.14 11.61 -4.40
CA LYS A 153 22.54 12.68 -3.62
C LYS A 153 21.50 13.43 -4.47
N SER A 154 20.34 13.73 -3.88
CA SER A 154 19.32 14.61 -4.46
C SER A 154 19.08 15.80 -3.53
N THR A 155 19.64 16.93 -3.93
CA THR A 155 19.23 18.32 -3.64
C THR A 155 17.92 18.61 -4.40
N ASN A 156 16.97 19.49 -4.05
CA ASN A 156 16.84 20.60 -3.10
C ASN A 156 15.35 20.65 -2.67
N SER A 157 15.08 20.69 -1.36
CA SER A 157 13.91 21.40 -0.83
C SER A 157 14.48 22.47 0.09
N GLY A 158 14.07 23.73 -0.04
CA GLY A 158 14.59 24.89 0.69
C GLY A 158 14.37 24.87 2.21
N ILE A 159 14.21 23.68 2.79
CA ILE A 159 14.08 23.43 4.22
C ILE A 159 15.49 23.17 4.75
N LYS A 160 16.04 24.14 5.48
CA LYS A 160 17.34 23.98 6.14
C LYS A 160 17.24 22.86 7.18
N SER A 161 18.09 21.85 7.05
CA SER A 161 18.26 20.83 8.10
C SER A 161 19.01 21.45 9.27
N VAL A 162 18.50 21.28 10.48
CA VAL A 162 19.07 21.81 11.74
C VAL A 162 19.63 20.69 12.62
N GLY A 163 19.56 19.43 12.18
CA GLY A 163 20.08 18.28 12.92
C GLY A 163 19.48 16.96 12.46
N LYS A 164 19.80 15.88 13.19
CA LYS A 164 19.21 14.55 13.00
C LYS A 164 18.61 14.04 14.30
N ILE A 165 17.55 13.25 14.18
CA ILE A 165 17.01 12.49 15.30
C ILE A 165 17.03 11.01 14.97
N LYS A 166 17.27 10.18 15.98
CA LYS A 166 17.05 8.74 15.98
C LYS A 166 15.69 8.44 16.61
N ILE A 167 14.95 7.54 16.00
CA ILE A 167 13.66 7.10 16.53
C ILE A 167 13.89 6.14 17.71
N VAL A 168 13.26 6.44 18.84
CA VAL A 168 13.40 5.72 20.11
C VAL A 168 12.04 5.58 20.79
N GLY A 169 11.93 4.69 21.79
CA GLY A 169 10.74 4.62 22.65
C GLY A 169 9.44 4.17 21.96
N VAL A 170 9.52 3.69 20.72
CA VAL A 170 8.42 3.02 20.00
C VAL A 170 8.68 1.52 19.97
N SER A 171 7.63 0.71 19.95
CA SER A 171 7.78 -0.75 19.83
C SER A 171 8.39 -1.16 18.49
N ASN A 172 7.92 -0.55 17.38
CA ASN A 172 8.39 -0.89 16.02
C ASN A 172 8.70 0.34 15.17
N ALA A 173 7.81 1.33 15.12
CA ALA A 173 7.97 2.53 14.31
C ALA A 173 7.18 3.72 14.88
N ALA A 174 7.68 4.93 14.65
CA ALA A 174 6.97 6.16 14.95
C ALA A 174 6.15 6.62 13.75
N ILE A 175 4.95 7.16 14.00
CA ILE A 175 4.07 7.69 12.96
C ILE A 175 4.56 9.07 12.52
N ILE A 176 4.60 9.26 11.21
CA ILE A 176 4.83 10.55 10.57
C ILE A 176 3.48 11.17 10.24
N MET A 177 3.29 12.40 10.70
CA MET A 177 2.04 13.16 10.62
C MET A 177 2.20 14.34 9.66
N ASP A 178 1.11 14.74 9.01
CA ASP A 178 1.07 15.93 8.14
C ASP A 178 1.05 17.26 8.92
N LYS A 179 0.55 17.24 10.17
CA LYS A 179 0.51 18.37 11.10
C LYS A 179 0.86 17.93 12.54
N PRO A 180 1.29 18.85 13.43
CA PRO A 180 1.69 18.53 14.81
C PRO A 180 0.48 18.35 15.74
N ASP A 181 -0.44 17.47 15.34
CA ASP A 181 -1.66 17.17 16.08
C ASP A 181 -1.99 15.68 15.97
N ARG A 182 -1.61 14.90 16.99
CA ARG A 182 -1.81 13.44 17.01
C ARG A 182 -3.29 13.02 16.88
N ILE A 183 -4.24 13.90 17.20
CA ILE A 183 -5.67 13.59 17.16
C ILE A 183 -6.22 13.78 15.74
N ASN A 184 -5.92 14.92 15.12
CA ASN A 184 -6.53 15.28 13.83
C ASN A 184 -5.57 15.14 12.64
N ALA A 185 -4.31 14.76 12.84
CA ALA A 185 -3.34 14.59 11.76
C ALA A 185 -3.62 13.37 10.91
N LYS A 186 -3.34 13.50 9.63
CA LYS A 186 -3.26 12.38 8.71
C LYS A 186 -1.92 11.68 8.90
N ASN A 187 -1.97 10.36 8.99
CA ASN A 187 -0.78 9.54 8.89
C ASN A 187 -0.26 9.60 7.45
N VAL A 188 0.96 10.10 7.28
CA VAL A 188 1.62 10.22 5.97
C VAL A 188 2.84 9.31 5.82
N GLY A 189 3.09 8.45 6.81
CA GLY A 189 4.19 7.52 6.79
C GLY A 189 4.57 7.03 8.19
N THR A 190 5.58 6.18 8.24
CA THR A 190 6.18 5.73 9.50
C THR A 190 7.70 5.70 9.37
N ILE A 191 8.38 5.76 10.50
CA ILE A 191 9.84 5.63 10.58
C ILE A 191 10.20 4.61 11.68
N GLY A 192 10.96 3.59 11.29
CA GLY A 192 11.28 2.45 12.17
C GLY A 192 12.13 2.84 13.38
N LEU A 193 12.00 2.08 14.46
CA LEU A 193 12.85 2.17 15.65
C LEU A 193 14.32 2.11 15.26
N GLY A 194 15.11 3.03 15.82
CA GLY A 194 16.54 3.11 15.58
C GLY A 194 16.96 3.75 14.25
N LYS A 195 16.02 4.07 13.36
CA LYS A 195 16.32 4.83 12.13
C LYS A 195 16.53 6.31 12.45
N THR A 196 17.37 6.96 11.65
CA THR A 196 17.66 8.39 11.75
C THR A 196 17.00 9.17 10.65
N ILE A 197 16.61 10.42 10.94
CA ILE A 197 16.00 11.33 9.98
C ILE A 197 16.43 12.77 10.25
N ASP A 198 16.59 13.54 9.18
CA ASP A 198 16.90 14.96 9.24
C ASP A 198 15.70 15.75 9.79
N ILE A 199 15.98 16.69 10.68
CA ILE A 199 14.99 17.61 11.24
C ILE A 199 15.21 19.03 10.76
N ALA A 200 14.11 19.77 10.62
CA ALA A 200 14.08 21.20 10.35
C ALA A 200 13.82 22.03 11.62
N GLY A 201 13.46 21.38 12.74
CA GLY A 201 13.13 22.03 14.00
C GLY A 201 12.30 21.15 14.94
N SER A 202 11.71 21.80 15.95
CA SER A 202 10.76 21.19 16.88
C SER A 202 9.68 22.20 17.22
N VAL A 203 8.43 21.75 17.32
CA VAL A 203 7.28 22.61 17.63
C VAL A 203 6.50 22.09 18.82
N ARG A 204 5.97 23.01 19.63
CA ARG A 204 5.07 22.71 20.73
C ARG A 204 3.65 22.57 20.15
N GLY A 205 3.18 21.33 19.98
CA GLY A 205 1.83 21.08 19.45
C GLY A 205 0.77 21.05 20.56
N SER A 206 -0.51 21.15 20.18
CA SER A 206 -1.63 21.38 21.09
C SER A 206 -1.99 20.17 21.99
N ASN A 207 -1.56 18.96 21.61
CA ASN A 207 -2.01 17.69 22.21
C ASN A 207 -0.85 16.75 22.61
N ASN A 208 0.33 17.30 22.88
CA ASN A 208 1.49 16.51 23.31
C ASN A 208 2.44 17.35 24.17
N SER A 209 2.56 17.00 25.46
CA SER A 209 3.43 17.71 26.41
C SER A 209 4.93 17.65 26.04
N LYS A 210 5.33 16.67 25.22
CA LYS A 210 6.70 16.51 24.71
C LYS A 210 6.91 17.16 23.33
N GLY A 211 5.89 17.83 22.78
CA GLY A 211 5.96 18.50 21.48
C GLY A 211 6.06 17.55 20.30
N TYR A 212 6.52 18.06 19.16
CA TYR A 212 6.71 17.32 17.90
C TYR A 212 8.03 17.71 17.26
N TRP A 213 8.70 16.73 16.65
CA TRP A 213 9.85 16.94 15.78
C TRP A 213 9.39 17.30 14.37
N GLU A 214 9.89 18.40 13.82
CA GLU A 214 9.72 18.73 12.41
C GLU A 214 10.75 17.96 11.59
N ILE A 215 10.36 16.87 10.97
CA ILE A 215 11.24 16.05 10.14
C ILE A 215 11.12 16.45 8.66
N ILE A 216 12.21 16.26 7.92
CA ILE A 216 12.23 16.42 6.47
C ILE A 216 11.91 15.07 5.85
N HIS A 217 10.68 14.92 5.34
CA HIS A 217 10.22 13.67 4.73
C HIS A 217 9.51 13.95 3.41
N ASN A 218 9.98 13.30 2.34
CA ASN A 218 9.49 13.51 0.96
C ASN A 218 9.53 14.99 0.52
N GLY A 219 10.60 15.71 0.89
CA GLY A 219 10.79 17.12 0.54
C GLY A 219 9.85 18.09 1.25
N LYS A 220 9.08 17.63 2.25
CA LYS A 220 8.14 18.43 3.02
C LYS A 220 8.45 18.35 4.50
N ARG A 221 8.09 19.40 5.26
CA ARG A 221 8.05 19.34 6.71
C ARG A 221 6.92 18.42 7.14
N ARG A 222 7.25 17.43 7.97
CA ARG A 222 6.34 16.48 8.59
C ARG A 222 6.62 16.39 10.09
N TYR A 223 5.74 15.72 10.81
CA TYR A 223 5.78 15.75 12.27
C TYR A 223 5.87 14.34 12.85
N VAL A 224 6.79 14.15 13.78
CA VAL A 224 6.85 12.94 14.62
C VAL A 224 6.65 13.37 16.05
N SER A 225 5.92 12.56 16.83
CA SER A 225 5.70 12.84 18.25
C SER A 225 7.03 12.98 19.00
N GLY A 226 7.17 14.06 19.78
CA GLY A 226 8.43 14.43 20.45
C GLY A 226 9.01 13.34 21.33
N GLN A 227 8.14 12.57 21.99
CA GLN A 227 8.52 11.44 22.84
C GLN A 227 9.26 10.31 22.12
N TYR A 228 9.24 10.27 20.78
CA TYR A 228 9.82 9.19 19.98
C TYR A 228 11.08 9.58 19.20
N GLY A 229 11.60 10.80 19.40
CA GLY A 229 12.82 11.27 18.75
C GLY A 229 13.89 11.66 19.76
N LYS A 230 15.13 11.22 19.55
CA LYS A 230 16.32 11.63 20.30
C LYS A 230 17.35 12.19 19.33
N MET A 231 17.84 13.41 19.56
CA MET A 231 18.91 14.00 18.74
C MET A 231 20.15 13.11 18.70
N VAL A 232 20.80 13.08 17.54
CA VAL A 232 22.06 12.37 17.27
C VAL A 232 22.98 13.20 16.39
#